data_AF-A0A7W9S3G3-F1
#
_entry.id   AF-A0A7W9S3G3-F1
#
_cell.length_a   1.000
_cell.length_b   1.000
_cell.length_c   1.000
_cell.angle_alpha   90.00
_cell.angle_beta   90.00
_cell.angle_gamma   90.00
#
_symmetry.space_group_name_H-M   'P 1'
#
loop_
_entity.id
_entity.type
_entity.pdbx_description
1 polymer ?
#
loop_
_entity_poly.entity_id
_entity_poly.type
_entity_poly.pdbx_seq_one_letter_code
_entity_poly.pdbx_strand_id
1 'polypeptide(L)'
;MGRLSVTIAVAGVLAASSLSQAQTFEGDFAFRWLSEPQQRHRIMQSLSDISFTDSAGRRWTVPKGTRIDGASIPAVLWTFAGSPFVGNYRRASVIHDHYCDLKSEVASEVNMMFRDAMRADGLSKRESQSKYLAVSAYTKLTRACGKHTDSWKTLAQLSTFDGATKSGDFMELLREWDTLPTPDDTTTMRAAEAIRLGEIKNPLSFAALLEFERNMTEENYAALERALEGEQPSDEEVDLMLLLADVATPDFLDAPANK
;
A
#
# COMPACT_ATOMS: atom_id res chain seq x y z
N MET A 1 -66.71 -3.88 11.37
CA MET A 1 -65.41 -4.54 11.68
C MET A 1 -64.75 -4.93 10.36
N GLY A 2 -63.97 -4.01 9.77
CA GLY A 2 -63.21 -4.26 8.53
C GLY A 2 -61.73 -4.42 8.88
N ARG A 3 -61.13 -5.58 8.56
CA ARG A 3 -59.71 -5.84 8.78
C ARG A 3 -58.90 -5.15 7.68
N LEU A 4 -58.09 -4.16 8.03
CA LEU A 4 -57.02 -3.67 7.16
C LEU A 4 -55.89 -4.69 7.15
N SER A 5 -55.62 -5.28 5.98
CA SER A 5 -54.41 -6.04 5.72
C SER A 5 -53.29 -5.07 5.35
N VAL A 6 -52.26 -4.97 6.18
CA VAL A 6 -51.04 -4.24 5.87
C VAL A 6 -50.11 -5.20 5.15
N THR A 7 -49.90 -4.98 3.85
CA THR A 7 -48.90 -5.70 3.06
C THR A 7 -47.56 -4.97 3.20
N ILE A 8 -46.61 -5.58 3.92
CA ILE A 8 -45.24 -5.08 4.02
C ILE A 8 -44.54 -5.47 2.71
N ALA A 9 -44.23 -4.48 1.87
CA ALA A 9 -43.37 -4.66 0.72
C ALA A 9 -41.91 -4.74 1.20
N VAL A 10 -41.33 -5.93 1.16
CA VAL A 10 -39.88 -6.12 1.38
C VAL A 10 -39.17 -5.67 0.11
N ALA A 11 -38.62 -4.45 0.12
CA ALA A 11 -37.73 -3.99 -0.93
C ALA A 11 -36.40 -4.75 -0.80
N GLY A 12 -36.17 -5.72 -1.69
CA GLY A 12 -34.90 -6.42 -1.80
C GLY A 12 -33.80 -5.45 -2.26
N VAL A 13 -32.82 -5.20 -1.41
CA VAL A 13 -31.58 -4.53 -1.80
C VAL A 13 -30.80 -5.52 -2.68
N LEU A 14 -30.76 -5.25 -3.98
CA LEU A 14 -29.85 -5.94 -4.89
C LEU A 14 -28.45 -5.39 -4.63
N ALA A 15 -27.64 -6.15 -3.89
CA ALA A 15 -26.21 -5.90 -3.81
C ALA A 15 -25.62 -6.13 -5.21
N ALA A 16 -25.18 -5.06 -5.88
CA ALA A 16 -24.42 -5.17 -7.11
C ALA A 16 -23.06 -5.78 -6.74
N SER A 17 -22.88 -7.08 -7.00
CA SER A 17 -21.58 -7.72 -6.92
C SER A 17 -20.70 -7.13 -8.03
N SER A 18 -19.70 -6.34 -7.67
CA SER A 18 -18.63 -5.97 -8.59
C SER A 18 -17.93 -7.27 -9.02
N LEU A 19 -18.12 -7.67 -10.27
CA LEU A 19 -17.31 -8.73 -10.86
C LEU A 19 -15.87 -8.21 -10.90
N SER A 20 -14.96 -8.89 -10.21
CA SER A 20 -13.52 -8.61 -10.32
C SER A 20 -13.13 -8.74 -11.79
N GLN A 21 -12.69 -7.63 -12.39
CA GLN A 21 -12.21 -7.61 -13.77
C GLN A 21 -10.94 -8.46 -13.84
N ALA A 22 -10.78 -9.26 -14.90
CA ALA A 22 -9.52 -9.98 -15.10
C ALA A 22 -8.36 -8.99 -15.15
N GLN A 23 -7.39 -9.16 -14.25
CA GLN A 23 -6.16 -8.39 -14.24
C GLN A 23 -5.29 -8.86 -15.41
N THR A 24 -4.84 -7.93 -16.24
CA THR A 24 -4.12 -8.30 -17.47
C THR A 24 -3.03 -7.27 -17.81
N PHE A 25 -1.94 -7.79 -18.34
CA PHE A 25 -0.93 -6.99 -19.02
C PHE A 25 -1.16 -7.00 -20.52
N GLU A 26 -1.00 -5.84 -21.14
CA GLU A 26 -1.06 -5.67 -22.59
C GLU A 26 0.15 -4.88 -23.09
N GLY A 27 0.55 -5.12 -24.34
CA GLY A 27 1.73 -4.50 -24.95
C GLY A 27 2.97 -5.41 -24.93
N ASP A 28 4.01 -5.00 -25.65
CA ASP A 28 5.28 -5.73 -25.71
C ASP A 28 6.27 -5.14 -24.72
N PHE A 29 6.64 -5.92 -23.70
CA PHE A 29 7.60 -5.53 -22.67
C PHE A 29 9.06 -5.60 -23.20
N ALA A 30 9.31 -4.85 -24.26
CA ALA A 30 10.59 -4.71 -24.92
C ALA A 30 11.29 -3.42 -24.47
N PHE A 31 12.56 -3.57 -24.07
CA PHE A 31 13.36 -2.47 -23.51
C PHE A 31 14.73 -2.39 -24.17
N ARG A 32 15.29 -1.17 -24.17
CA ARG A 32 16.69 -0.91 -24.52
C ARG A 32 17.39 -0.24 -23.34
N TRP A 33 18.57 -0.75 -22.98
CA TRP A 33 19.48 -0.07 -22.06
C TRP A 33 20.02 1.23 -22.66
N LEU A 34 19.98 2.30 -21.87
CA LEU A 34 20.60 3.57 -22.22
C LEU A 34 22.02 3.65 -21.64
N SER A 35 22.96 4.18 -22.42
CA SER A 35 24.34 4.37 -21.95
C SER A 35 24.45 5.63 -21.11
N GLU A 36 24.25 5.51 -19.80
CA GLU A 36 24.33 6.62 -18.86
C GLU A 36 25.30 6.33 -17.70
N PRO A 37 26.60 6.62 -17.87
CA PRO A 37 27.61 6.35 -16.85
C PRO A 37 27.28 6.95 -15.47
N GLN A 38 26.68 8.16 -15.45
CA GLN A 38 26.32 8.85 -14.21
C GLN A 38 25.19 8.16 -13.44
N GLN A 39 24.35 7.38 -14.13
CA GLN A 39 23.27 6.58 -13.54
C GLN A 39 23.64 5.10 -13.42
N ARG A 40 24.94 4.79 -13.50
CA ARG A 40 25.49 3.42 -13.48
C ARG A 40 24.86 2.52 -14.55
N HIS A 41 24.50 3.10 -15.70
CA HIS A 41 23.85 2.40 -16.82
C HIS A 41 22.53 1.69 -16.44
N ARG A 42 21.81 2.17 -15.41
CA ARG A 42 20.59 1.52 -14.91
C ARG A 42 19.31 1.90 -15.66
N ILE A 43 19.36 2.92 -16.52
CA ILE A 43 18.17 3.39 -17.21
C ILE A 43 17.86 2.50 -18.41
N MET A 44 16.64 1.98 -18.44
CA MET A 44 16.02 1.37 -19.60
C MET A 44 15.00 2.30 -20.25
N GLN A 45 14.76 2.13 -21.54
CA GLN A 45 13.70 2.81 -22.27
C GLN A 45 12.72 1.79 -22.87
N SER A 46 11.41 2.02 -22.67
CA SER A 46 10.35 1.20 -23.29
C SER A 46 10.32 1.39 -24.81
N LEU A 47 10.18 0.29 -25.55
CA LEU A 47 10.14 0.31 -27.02
C LEU A 47 8.73 0.21 -27.60
N SER A 48 7.73 -0.06 -26.75
CA SER A 48 6.32 -0.11 -27.11
C SER A 48 5.45 0.56 -26.02
N ASP A 49 4.19 0.80 -26.36
CA ASP A 49 3.18 1.16 -25.36
C ASP A 49 2.80 -0.07 -24.56
N ILE A 50 2.79 0.07 -23.25
CA ILE A 50 2.55 -1.01 -22.30
C ILE A 50 1.40 -0.60 -21.39
N SER A 51 0.56 -1.56 -20.98
CA SER A 51 -0.46 -1.27 -19.96
C SER A 51 -0.75 -2.45 -19.05
N PHE A 52 -1.32 -2.13 -17.89
CA PHE A 52 -1.87 -3.08 -16.93
C PHE A 52 -3.30 -2.67 -16.59
N THR A 53 -4.23 -3.62 -16.54
CA THR A 53 -5.58 -3.41 -16.02
C THR A 53 -5.68 -4.02 -14.63
N ASP A 54 -6.02 -3.22 -13.63
CA ASP A 54 -6.11 -3.66 -12.23
C ASP A 54 -7.44 -4.36 -11.89
N SER A 55 -7.59 -4.79 -10.63
CA SER A 55 -8.79 -5.48 -10.15
C SER A 55 -10.05 -4.60 -10.17
N ALA A 56 -9.90 -3.27 -10.15
CA ALA A 56 -10.98 -2.29 -10.27
C ALA A 56 -11.33 -1.98 -11.74
N GLY A 57 -10.64 -2.59 -12.71
CA GLY A 57 -10.83 -2.35 -14.14
C GLY A 57 -10.17 -1.06 -14.63
N ARG A 58 -9.33 -0.41 -13.82
CA ARG A 58 -8.59 0.79 -14.21
C ARG A 58 -7.38 0.38 -15.06
N ARG A 59 -7.18 1.09 -16.17
CA ARG A 59 -6.05 0.87 -17.08
C ARG A 59 -4.91 1.84 -16.77
N TRP A 60 -3.76 1.28 -16.43
CA TRP A 60 -2.50 1.97 -16.14
C TRP A 60 -1.61 1.87 -17.37
N THR A 61 -1.24 2.99 -17.97
CA THR A 61 -0.55 3.01 -19.28
C THR A 61 0.83 3.62 -19.14
N VAL A 62 1.83 2.96 -19.74
CA VAL A 62 3.21 3.43 -19.87
C VAL A 62 3.48 3.65 -21.36
N PRO A 63 3.64 4.91 -21.80
CA PRO A 63 3.86 5.20 -23.21
C PRO A 63 5.23 4.71 -23.67
N LYS A 64 5.33 4.38 -24.95
CA LYS A 64 6.60 4.12 -25.63
C LYS A 64 7.59 5.26 -25.39
N GLY A 65 8.84 4.89 -25.12
CA GLY A 65 9.91 5.83 -24.88
C GLY A 65 10.05 6.26 -23.43
N THR A 66 9.21 5.74 -22.51
CA THR A 66 9.33 5.95 -21.07
C THR A 66 10.67 5.42 -20.57
N ARG A 67 11.33 6.21 -19.72
CA ARG A 67 12.59 5.87 -19.07
C ARG A 67 12.28 5.28 -17.70
N ILE A 68 12.93 4.17 -17.37
CA ILE A 68 12.65 3.34 -16.19
C ILE A 68 14.00 2.99 -15.59
N ASP A 69 14.16 3.13 -14.27
CA ASP A 69 15.44 2.94 -13.60
C ASP A 69 15.41 1.86 -12.51
N GLY A 70 14.22 1.31 -12.20
CA GLY A 70 14.00 0.35 -11.15
C GLY A 70 14.15 0.92 -9.74
N ALA A 71 14.30 2.24 -9.58
CA ALA A 71 14.70 2.85 -8.31
C ALA A 71 13.54 3.16 -7.37
N SER A 72 12.29 3.00 -7.80
CA SER A 72 11.12 3.21 -6.94
C SER A 72 10.98 2.18 -5.81
N ILE A 73 11.69 1.05 -5.92
CA ILE A 73 11.74 0.00 -4.90
C ILE A 73 13.02 0.21 -4.07
N PRO A 74 12.93 0.36 -2.74
CA PRO A 74 14.09 0.54 -1.86
C PRO A 74 15.21 -0.46 -2.11
N ALA A 75 16.46 0.00 -2.15
CA ALA A 75 17.62 -0.86 -2.42
C ALA A 75 17.78 -2.00 -1.39
N VAL A 76 17.30 -1.82 -0.15
CA VAL A 76 17.24 -2.86 0.88
C VAL A 76 16.38 -4.06 0.46
N LEU A 77 15.45 -3.85 -0.48
CA LEU A 77 14.61 -4.92 -1.00
C LEU A 77 15.32 -5.67 -2.15
N TRP A 78 16.34 -5.11 -2.80
CA TRP A 78 16.93 -5.70 -4.01
C TRP A 78 17.68 -7.02 -3.76
N THR A 79 18.21 -7.22 -2.56
CA THR A 79 18.92 -8.42 -2.14
C THR A 79 18.01 -9.64 -1.95
N PHE A 80 16.71 -9.43 -1.69
CA PHE A 80 15.73 -10.50 -1.42
C PHE A 80 14.59 -10.55 -2.45
N ALA A 81 14.11 -9.38 -2.88
CA ALA A 81 13.09 -9.24 -3.90
C ALA A 81 13.61 -9.57 -5.31
N GLY A 82 14.93 -9.58 -5.50
CA GLY A 82 15.60 -9.51 -6.80
C GLY A 82 15.82 -8.06 -7.24
N SER A 83 16.71 -7.82 -8.20
CA SER A 83 16.81 -6.52 -8.89
C SER A 83 15.49 -6.18 -9.62
N PRO A 84 15.10 -4.91 -9.74
CA PRO A 84 13.86 -4.47 -10.41
C PRO A 84 13.60 -5.04 -11.81
N PHE A 85 14.66 -5.56 -12.45
CA PHE A 85 14.66 -6.13 -13.79
C PHE A 85 14.66 -7.67 -13.82
N VAL A 86 14.50 -8.36 -12.68
CA VAL A 86 14.44 -9.83 -12.61
C VAL A 86 13.16 -10.34 -11.95
N GLY A 87 12.88 -11.64 -12.14
CA GLY A 87 11.71 -12.29 -11.56
C GLY A 87 10.38 -11.88 -12.20
N ASN A 88 9.29 -12.30 -11.56
CA ASN A 88 7.93 -12.11 -12.05
C ASN A 88 7.33 -10.73 -11.69
N TYR A 89 8.00 -9.92 -10.88
CA TYR A 89 7.50 -8.58 -10.53
C TYR A 89 8.02 -7.48 -11.48
N ARG A 90 8.93 -7.81 -12.40
CA ARG A 90 9.57 -6.84 -13.32
C ARG A 90 8.59 -6.07 -14.21
N ARG A 91 7.44 -6.67 -14.56
CA ARG A 91 6.42 -5.97 -15.35
C ARG A 91 5.63 -5.00 -14.49
N ALA A 92 5.39 -5.36 -13.23
CA ALA A 92 4.76 -4.48 -12.25
C ALA A 92 5.67 -3.28 -11.93
N SER A 93 6.98 -3.49 -11.78
CA SER A 93 7.93 -2.40 -11.47
C SER A 93 7.99 -1.34 -12.58
N VAL A 94 7.84 -1.74 -13.84
CA VAL A 94 7.74 -0.82 -14.99
C VAL A 94 6.57 0.16 -14.86
N ILE A 95 5.39 -0.33 -14.51
CA ILE A 95 4.21 0.53 -14.32
C ILE A 95 4.39 1.39 -13.07
N HIS A 96 4.88 0.81 -11.97
CA HIS A 96 5.10 1.52 -10.71
C HIS A 96 6.10 2.66 -10.85
N ASP A 97 7.28 2.43 -11.45
CA ASP A 97 8.29 3.46 -11.75
C ASP A 97 7.67 4.63 -12.52
N HIS A 98 6.93 4.33 -13.60
CA HIS A 98 6.31 5.35 -14.43
C HIS A 98 5.38 6.26 -13.63
N TYR A 99 4.50 5.68 -12.81
CA TYR A 99 3.52 6.45 -12.04
C TYR A 99 4.13 7.15 -10.81
N CYS A 100 5.17 6.59 -10.21
CA CYS A 100 5.96 7.28 -9.17
C CYS A 100 6.69 8.50 -9.74
N ASP A 101 7.25 8.41 -10.94
CA ASP A 101 7.90 9.55 -11.62
C ASP A 101 6.89 10.59 -12.11
N LEU A 102 5.78 10.13 -12.69
CA LEU A 102 4.73 11.00 -13.25
C LEU A 102 3.95 11.75 -12.16
N LYS A 103 3.76 11.15 -10.98
CA LYS A 103 3.01 11.72 -9.84
C LYS A 103 1.59 12.17 -10.21
N SER A 104 0.96 11.50 -11.15
CA SER A 104 -0.41 11.81 -11.59
C SER A 104 -1.50 11.16 -10.74
N GLU A 105 -1.18 10.08 -10.03
CA GLU A 105 -2.10 9.28 -9.22
C GLU A 105 -1.70 9.27 -7.76
N VAL A 106 -2.63 8.92 -6.88
CA VAL A 106 -2.39 8.85 -5.44
C VAL A 106 -1.44 7.69 -5.12
N ALA A 107 -0.48 7.94 -4.23
CA ALA A 107 0.54 6.97 -3.80
C ALA A 107 -0.02 5.58 -3.45
N SER A 108 -1.08 5.54 -2.64
CA SER A 108 -1.72 4.29 -2.23
C SER A 108 -2.30 3.51 -3.40
N GLU A 109 -2.91 4.20 -4.38
CA GLU A 109 -3.46 3.55 -5.58
C GLU A 109 -2.34 2.98 -6.47
N VAL A 110 -1.21 3.70 -6.59
CA VAL A 110 -0.03 3.21 -7.33
C VAL A 110 0.56 1.96 -6.66
N ASN A 111 0.67 1.95 -5.34
CA ASN A 111 1.18 0.79 -4.59
C ASN A 111 0.22 -0.40 -4.65
N MET A 112 -1.10 -0.16 -4.58
CA MET A 112 -2.12 -1.21 -4.76
C MET A 112 -2.07 -1.79 -6.18
N MET A 113 -1.92 -0.95 -7.21
CA MET A 113 -1.71 -1.40 -8.58
C MET A 113 -0.46 -2.28 -8.70
N PHE A 114 0.63 -1.91 -8.04
CA PHE A 114 1.86 -2.71 -8.04
C PHE A 114 1.63 -4.11 -7.43
N ARG A 115 0.90 -4.20 -6.31
CA ARG A 115 0.47 -5.49 -5.71
C ARG A 115 -0.32 -6.35 -6.69
N ASP A 116 -1.31 -5.75 -7.34
CA ASP A 116 -2.20 -6.39 -8.30
C ASP A 116 -1.44 -6.90 -9.52
N ALA A 117 -0.56 -6.07 -10.07
CA ALA A 117 0.30 -6.38 -11.20
C ALA A 117 1.26 -7.53 -10.91
N MET A 118 1.83 -7.58 -9.70
CA MET A 118 2.66 -8.72 -9.27
C MET A 118 1.90 -10.04 -9.24
N ARG A 119 0.65 -10.02 -8.77
CA ARG A 119 -0.20 -11.22 -8.70
C ARG A 119 -0.63 -11.71 -10.07
N ALA A 120 -0.92 -10.79 -10.99
CA ALA A 120 -1.19 -11.13 -12.39
C ALA A 120 -0.01 -11.84 -13.06
N ASP A 121 1.22 -11.60 -12.58
CA ASP A 121 2.44 -12.29 -13.02
C ASP A 121 2.79 -13.54 -12.21
N GLY A 122 1.89 -13.98 -11.32
CA GLY A 122 2.02 -15.24 -10.59
C GLY A 122 2.90 -15.15 -9.34
N LEU A 123 3.16 -13.96 -8.79
CA LEU A 123 3.72 -13.87 -7.44
C LEU A 123 2.71 -14.44 -6.43
N SER A 124 3.25 -15.11 -5.41
CA SER A 124 2.41 -15.57 -4.31
C SER A 124 1.77 -14.38 -3.58
N LYS A 125 0.61 -14.62 -2.95
CA LYS A 125 -0.07 -13.60 -2.15
C LYS A 125 0.88 -12.96 -1.14
N ARG A 126 1.65 -13.79 -0.44
CA ARG A 126 2.60 -13.37 0.61
C ARG A 126 3.70 -12.47 0.06
N GLU A 127 4.34 -12.89 -1.02
CA GLU A 127 5.41 -12.13 -1.66
C GLU A 127 4.90 -10.80 -2.23
N SER A 128 3.70 -10.78 -2.82
CA SER A 128 3.10 -9.54 -3.30
C SER A 128 2.73 -8.58 -2.16
N GLN A 129 2.27 -9.09 -1.01
CA GLN A 129 1.92 -8.29 0.17
C GLN A 129 3.17 -7.70 0.84
N SER A 130 4.24 -8.48 1.00
CA SER A 130 5.48 -7.97 1.61
C SER A 130 6.10 -6.83 0.80
N LYS A 131 6.18 -6.99 -0.52
CA LYS A 131 6.67 -5.95 -1.43
C LYS A 131 5.76 -4.70 -1.43
N TYR A 132 4.43 -4.89 -1.40
CA TYR A 132 3.46 -3.80 -1.30
C TYR A 132 3.59 -2.98 -0.01
N LEU A 133 3.70 -3.67 1.13
CA LEU A 133 3.94 -3.04 2.43
C LEU A 133 5.25 -2.25 2.41
N ALA A 134 6.29 -2.81 1.81
CA ALA A 134 7.60 -2.18 1.80
C ALA A 134 7.67 -0.91 0.94
N VAL A 135 7.06 -0.91 -0.26
CA VAL A 135 6.99 0.32 -1.09
C VAL A 135 6.07 1.37 -0.46
N SER A 136 5.05 0.95 0.28
CA SER A 136 4.15 1.87 1.01
C SER A 136 4.87 2.54 2.18
N ALA A 137 5.57 1.77 3.01
CA ALA A 137 6.45 2.27 4.07
C ALA A 137 7.50 3.26 3.54
N TYR A 138 8.15 2.94 2.41
CA TYR A 138 9.13 3.83 1.80
C TYR A 138 8.50 5.14 1.30
N THR A 139 7.33 5.03 0.64
CA THR A 139 6.61 6.20 0.12
C THR A 139 6.22 7.15 1.24
N LYS A 140 5.79 6.62 2.38
CA LYS A 140 5.52 7.38 3.61
C LYS A 140 6.78 8.09 4.11
N LEU A 141 7.86 7.35 4.38
CA LEU A 141 9.08 7.93 4.95
C LEU A 141 9.72 9.02 4.06
N THR A 142 9.68 8.82 2.75
CA THR A 142 10.41 9.68 1.80
C THR A 142 9.54 10.67 1.04
N ARG A 143 8.21 10.51 1.10
CA ARG A 143 7.22 11.26 0.30
C ARG A 143 7.50 11.19 -1.21
N ALA A 144 8.18 10.12 -1.66
CA ALA A 144 8.75 10.07 -3.00
C ALA A 144 7.74 9.70 -4.10
N CYS A 145 6.70 8.89 -3.83
CA CYS A 145 5.84 8.35 -4.89
C CYS A 145 4.40 8.89 -4.87
N GLY A 146 3.88 9.21 -6.06
CA GLY A 146 2.49 9.63 -6.29
C GLY A 146 2.13 11.01 -5.74
N LYS A 147 0.87 11.40 -5.93
CA LYS A 147 0.23 12.49 -5.20
C LYS A 147 0.11 12.07 -3.74
N HIS A 148 0.34 13.03 -2.84
CA HIS A 148 0.16 12.83 -1.41
C HIS A 148 -1.29 12.45 -1.09
N THR A 149 -1.47 11.47 -0.20
CA THR A 149 -2.77 11.08 0.36
C THR A 149 -2.87 11.55 1.80
N ASP A 150 -4.05 11.99 2.22
CA ASP A 150 -4.37 12.24 3.62
C ASP A 150 -4.95 10.94 4.21
N SER A 151 -4.09 10.14 4.84
CA SER A 151 -4.49 8.85 5.40
C SER A 151 -5.45 9.01 6.57
N TRP A 152 -5.37 10.12 7.31
CA TRP A 152 -6.33 10.46 8.36
C TRP A 152 -7.74 10.64 7.79
N LYS A 153 -7.86 11.38 6.69
CA LYS A 153 -9.13 11.54 5.97
C LYS A 153 -9.64 10.22 5.41
N THR A 154 -8.75 9.34 4.95
CA THR A 154 -9.10 8.00 4.44
C THR A 154 -9.65 7.12 5.55
N LEU A 155 -8.97 7.04 6.69
CA LEU A 155 -9.42 6.31 7.88
C LEU A 155 -10.75 6.82 8.41
N ALA A 156 -10.95 8.13 8.48
CA ALA A 156 -12.19 8.73 8.96
C ALA A 156 -13.41 8.34 8.10
N GLN A 157 -13.21 8.04 6.82
CA GLN A 157 -14.25 7.68 5.88
C GLN A 157 -14.64 6.19 5.90
N LEU A 158 -13.79 5.30 6.41
CA LEU A 158 -14.12 3.87 6.51
C LEU A 158 -15.34 3.68 7.42
N SER A 159 -16.41 3.03 6.97
CA SER A 159 -17.67 2.91 7.73
C SER A 159 -17.59 1.89 8.87
N THR A 160 -16.74 0.88 8.73
CA THR A 160 -16.59 -0.28 9.62
C THR A 160 -15.20 -0.85 9.41
N PHE A 161 -14.45 -1.10 10.47
CA PHE A 161 -13.33 -2.02 10.42
C PHE A 161 -13.87 -3.40 10.81
N ASP A 162 -13.64 -4.42 9.99
CA ASP A 162 -14.04 -5.78 10.33
C ASP A 162 -13.09 -6.34 11.40
N GLY A 163 -13.36 -5.99 12.66
CA GLY A 163 -12.52 -6.27 13.84
C GLY A 163 -12.42 -5.07 14.79
N ALA A 164 -12.34 -3.84 14.27
CA ALA A 164 -12.48 -2.63 15.10
C ALA A 164 -13.87 -2.00 14.86
N THR A 165 -14.83 -2.28 15.72
CA THR A 165 -15.98 -1.36 15.82
C THR A 165 -15.45 0.06 16.07
N LYS A 166 -15.96 1.06 15.35
CA LYS A 166 -15.74 2.48 15.68
C LYS A 166 -16.24 2.74 17.10
N SER A 167 -15.43 2.45 18.11
CA SER A 167 -15.70 2.96 19.45
C SER A 167 -15.47 4.46 19.40
N GLY A 168 -16.29 5.22 20.13
CA GLY A 168 -16.06 6.66 20.29
C GLY A 168 -14.63 6.93 20.75
N ASP A 169 -14.15 6.08 21.65
CA ASP A 169 -12.81 6.08 22.24
C ASP A 169 -11.69 5.97 21.19
N PHE A 170 -11.82 5.10 20.18
CA PHE A 170 -10.82 5.01 19.10
C PHE A 170 -10.77 6.31 18.29
N MET A 171 -11.92 6.85 17.91
CA MET A 171 -11.99 8.10 17.15
C MET A 171 -11.58 9.34 17.97
N GLU A 172 -11.76 9.31 19.29
CA GLU A 172 -11.31 10.35 20.21
C GLU A 172 -9.78 10.29 20.39
N LEU A 173 -9.22 9.10 20.60
CA LEU A 173 -7.78 8.89 20.68
C LEU A 173 -7.05 9.27 19.39
N LEU A 174 -7.63 8.96 18.23
CA LEU A 174 -7.15 9.41 16.91
C LEU A 174 -7.12 10.95 16.79
N ARG A 175 -8.09 11.68 17.36
CA ARG A 175 -8.11 13.16 17.33
C ARG A 175 -7.15 13.78 18.34
N GLU A 176 -6.99 13.15 19.50
CA GLU A 176 -6.10 13.66 20.55
C GLU A 176 -4.62 13.45 20.22
N TRP A 177 -4.29 12.52 19.31
CA TRP A 177 -2.91 12.17 18.97
C TRP A 177 -2.08 13.33 18.41
N ASP A 178 -2.71 14.25 17.67
CA ASP A 178 -2.08 15.47 17.16
C ASP A 178 -1.62 16.44 18.28
N THR A 179 -2.08 16.22 19.52
CA THR A 179 -1.89 17.14 20.65
C THR A 179 -1.04 16.58 21.79
N LEU A 180 -0.60 15.32 21.73
CA LEU A 180 0.17 14.68 22.80
C LEU A 180 1.66 15.10 22.77
N PRO A 181 2.24 15.57 23.88
CA PRO A 181 3.65 15.96 23.95
C PRO A 181 4.57 14.72 24.05
N THR A 182 5.72 14.74 23.39
CA THR A 182 6.80 13.73 23.55
C THR A 182 7.76 14.16 24.67
N PRO A 183 8.10 13.28 25.65
CA PRO A 183 9.30 12.45 25.45
C PRO A 183 9.31 11.01 26.03
N ASP A 184 8.20 10.44 26.55
CA ASP A 184 8.19 9.03 27.02
C ASP A 184 7.21 8.11 26.24
N ASP A 185 6.45 8.67 25.30
CA ASP A 185 5.42 7.96 24.55
C ASP A 185 6.01 7.34 23.27
N THR A 186 6.62 6.16 23.40
CA THR A 186 7.28 5.49 22.28
C THR A 186 6.28 5.02 21.23
N THR A 187 6.65 5.03 19.94
CA THR A 187 5.89 4.40 18.84
C THR A 187 5.37 3.01 19.19
N THR A 188 6.11 2.26 20.01
CA THR A 188 5.73 0.94 20.51
C THR A 188 4.51 0.97 21.45
N MET A 189 4.39 1.98 22.32
CA MET A 189 3.21 2.16 23.19
C MET A 189 1.98 2.58 22.37
N ARG A 190 2.19 3.47 21.40
CA ARG A 190 1.18 3.93 20.44
C ARG A 190 0.60 2.79 19.61
N ALA A 191 1.48 1.96 19.07
CA ALA A 191 1.13 0.75 18.36
C ALA A 191 0.40 -0.26 19.25
N ALA A 192 0.87 -0.49 20.48
CA ALA A 192 0.24 -1.39 21.43
C ALA A 192 -1.19 -0.95 21.78
N GLU A 193 -1.44 0.35 21.93
CA GLU A 193 -2.77 0.88 22.20
C GLU A 193 -3.68 0.81 20.95
N ALA A 194 -3.16 1.07 19.75
CA ALA A 194 -3.90 0.85 18.50
C ALA A 194 -4.25 -0.63 18.26
N ILE A 195 -3.32 -1.55 18.55
CA ILE A 195 -3.55 -3.00 18.53
C ILE A 195 -4.65 -3.39 19.53
N ARG A 196 -4.55 -2.87 20.75
CA ARG A 196 -5.46 -3.17 21.86
C ARG A 196 -6.88 -2.65 21.61
N LEU A 197 -7.02 -1.44 21.08
CA LEU A 197 -8.33 -0.80 20.85
C LEU A 197 -8.97 -1.21 19.51
N GLY A 198 -8.15 -1.62 18.53
CA GLY A 198 -8.61 -2.00 17.20
C GLY A 198 -8.85 -3.49 16.98
N GLU A 199 -8.63 -4.35 18.00
CA GLU A 199 -8.66 -5.82 17.89
C GLU A 199 -7.95 -6.34 16.62
N ILE A 200 -6.72 -5.86 16.36
CA ILE A 200 -5.98 -6.23 15.15
C ILE A 200 -5.79 -7.75 15.12
N LYS A 201 -6.41 -8.42 14.14
CA LYS A 201 -6.42 -9.88 13.98
C LYS A 201 -5.03 -10.49 13.76
N ASN A 202 -4.07 -9.68 13.31
CA ASN A 202 -2.73 -10.09 12.87
C ASN A 202 -1.64 -9.22 13.55
N PRO A 203 -1.46 -9.36 14.87
CA PRO A 203 -0.62 -8.47 15.66
C PRO A 203 0.88 -8.60 15.37
N LEU A 204 1.38 -9.78 14.99
CA LEU A 204 2.81 -9.96 14.67
C LEU A 204 3.19 -9.27 13.37
N SER A 205 2.33 -9.35 12.36
CA SER A 205 2.51 -8.69 11.07
C SER A 205 2.50 -7.18 11.23
N PHE A 206 1.56 -6.66 12.04
CA PHE A 206 1.48 -5.24 12.33
C PHE A 206 2.70 -4.74 13.11
N ALA A 207 3.15 -5.46 14.14
CA ALA A 207 4.35 -5.10 14.89
C ALA A 207 5.62 -5.12 14.00
N ALA A 208 5.76 -6.14 13.15
CA ALA A 208 6.88 -6.23 12.23
C ALA A 208 6.86 -5.12 11.16
N LEU A 209 5.67 -4.70 10.71
CA LEU A 209 5.51 -3.57 9.79
C LEU A 209 6.03 -2.27 10.42
N LEU A 210 5.69 -2.01 11.68
CA LEU A 210 6.12 -0.80 12.39
C LEU A 210 7.64 -0.76 12.61
N GLU A 211 8.25 -1.89 12.95
CA GLU A 211 9.72 -1.97 13.07
C GLU A 211 10.42 -1.79 11.72
N PHE A 212 9.84 -2.31 10.64
CA PHE A 212 10.34 -2.08 9.29
C PHE A 212 10.22 -0.60 8.87
N GLU A 213 9.10 0.06 9.13
CA GLU A 213 8.92 1.49 8.86
C GLU A 213 9.92 2.36 9.63
N ARG A 214 10.18 2.00 10.89
CA ARG A 214 11.15 2.70 11.74
C ARG A 214 12.58 2.58 11.22
N ASN A 215 12.95 1.40 10.75
CA ASN A 215 14.29 1.12 10.25
C ASN A 215 14.24 0.08 9.13
N MET A 216 14.27 0.55 7.89
CA MET A 216 14.20 -0.29 6.69
C MET A 216 15.52 -1.05 6.47
N THR A 217 15.73 -2.13 7.23
CA THR A 217 16.85 -3.07 7.10
C THR A 217 16.39 -4.39 6.48
N GLU A 218 17.35 -5.16 5.94
CA GLU A 218 17.09 -6.50 5.42
C GLU A 218 16.52 -7.43 6.50
N GLU A 219 17.02 -7.31 7.74
CA GLU A 219 16.57 -8.09 8.89
C GLU A 219 15.11 -7.79 9.23
N ASN A 220 14.73 -6.51 9.28
CA ASN A 220 13.37 -6.09 9.59
C ASN A 220 12.39 -6.48 8.48
N TYR A 221 12.82 -6.40 7.21
CA TYR A 221 12.03 -6.89 6.09
C TYR A 221 11.80 -8.41 6.17
N ALA A 222 12.85 -9.20 6.45
CA ALA A 222 12.74 -10.64 6.63
C ALA A 222 11.88 -11.01 7.85
N ALA A 223 11.85 -10.17 8.90
CA ALA A 223 10.94 -10.34 10.03
C ALA A 223 9.48 -10.11 9.61
N LEU A 224 9.20 -9.07 8.80
CA LEU A 224 7.88 -8.81 8.24
C LEU A 224 7.40 -9.96 7.36
N GLU A 225 8.25 -10.49 6.47
CA GLU A 225 7.88 -11.63 5.62
C GLU A 225 7.52 -12.88 6.44
N ARG A 226 8.31 -13.19 7.48
CA ARG A 226 8.00 -14.31 8.39
C ARG A 226 6.69 -14.11 9.14
N ALA A 227 6.38 -12.88 9.57
CA ALA A 227 5.13 -12.58 10.26
C ALA A 227 3.91 -12.76 9.34
N LEU A 228 3.99 -12.24 8.10
CA LEU A 228 2.95 -12.43 7.08
C LEU A 228 2.75 -13.90 6.71
N GLU A 229 3.83 -14.67 6.66
CA GLU A 229 3.76 -16.12 6.44
C GLU A 229 3.05 -16.86 7.59
N GLY A 230 3.31 -16.45 8.83
CA GLY A 230 2.72 -17.05 10.01
C GLY A 230 1.23 -16.75 10.16
N GLU A 231 0.83 -15.49 9.98
CA GLU A 231 -0.54 -15.03 10.25
C GLU A 231 -1.45 -15.05 9.01
N GLN A 232 -0.87 -14.91 7.82
CA GLN A 232 -1.58 -14.95 6.53
C GLN A 232 -2.77 -13.97 6.42
N PRO A 233 -2.56 -12.67 6.67
CA PRO A 233 -3.64 -11.69 6.63
C PRO A 233 -4.36 -11.61 5.27
N SER A 234 -5.65 -11.25 5.31
CA SER A 234 -6.43 -10.84 4.13
C SER A 234 -5.84 -9.57 3.50
N ASP A 235 -6.27 -9.20 2.29
CA ASP A 235 -5.79 -7.96 1.69
C ASP A 235 -6.36 -6.74 2.39
N GLU A 236 -7.61 -6.82 2.82
CA GLU A 236 -8.28 -5.82 3.63
C GLU A 236 -7.57 -5.63 4.98
N GLU A 237 -7.10 -6.71 5.59
CA GLU A 237 -6.33 -6.67 6.84
C GLU A 237 -4.95 -6.01 6.64
N VAL A 238 -4.26 -6.28 5.53
CA VAL A 238 -2.98 -5.62 5.18
C VAL A 238 -3.18 -4.14 4.89
N ASP A 239 -4.24 -3.78 4.14
CA ASP A 239 -4.57 -2.39 3.84
C ASP A 239 -4.92 -1.63 5.14
N LEU A 240 -5.61 -2.29 6.07
CA LEU A 240 -5.88 -1.73 7.39
C LEU A 240 -4.60 -1.54 8.22
N MET A 241 -3.68 -2.51 8.21
CA MET A 241 -2.39 -2.36 8.90
C MET A 241 -1.63 -1.12 8.44
N LEU A 242 -1.55 -0.88 7.12
CA LEU A 242 -0.88 0.31 6.58
C LEU A 242 -1.52 1.59 7.07
N LEU A 243 -2.85 1.66 7.04
CA LEU A 243 -3.58 2.83 7.52
C LEU A 243 -3.33 3.07 9.02
N LEU A 244 -3.37 2.02 9.84
CA LEU A 244 -3.10 2.12 11.28
C LEU A 244 -1.63 2.46 11.57
N ALA A 245 -0.70 1.95 10.77
CA ALA A 245 0.72 2.27 10.91
C ALA A 245 0.97 3.75 10.60
N ASP A 246 0.28 4.33 9.61
CA ASP A 246 0.34 5.76 9.30
C ASP A 246 -0.09 6.64 10.47
N VAL A 247 -1.13 6.23 11.18
CA VAL A 247 -1.61 6.88 12.40
C VAL A 247 -0.64 6.71 13.57
N ALA A 248 -0.10 5.51 13.77
CA ALA A 248 0.72 5.18 14.94
C ALA A 248 2.10 5.86 14.91
N THR A 249 2.52 6.34 13.74
CA THR A 249 3.75 7.11 13.54
C THR A 249 3.44 8.44 12.85
N PRO A 250 2.76 9.40 13.52
CA PRO A 250 2.52 10.70 12.91
C PRO A 250 3.85 11.34 12.53
N ASP A 251 3.91 11.95 11.36
CA ASP A 251 5.04 12.75 10.93
C ASP A 251 5.29 13.90 11.92
N PHE A 252 6.21 13.72 12.89
CA PHE A 252 6.70 14.81 13.73
C PHE A 252 7.55 15.84 12.95
N LEU A 253 7.70 15.65 11.63
CA LEU A 253 8.50 16.51 10.75
C LEU A 253 7.75 17.75 10.23
N ASP A 254 6.50 17.97 10.64
CA ASP A 254 5.80 19.25 10.49
C ASP A 254 6.07 20.20 11.68
N ALA A 255 7.26 20.14 12.28
CA ALA A 255 7.79 21.34 12.91
C ALA A 255 7.95 22.38 11.79
N PRO A 256 7.26 23.54 11.85
CA PRO A 256 7.48 24.57 10.85
C PRO A 256 8.97 24.88 10.82
N ALA A 257 9.57 24.83 9.63
CA ALA A 257 10.89 25.39 9.41
C ALA A 257 10.85 26.82 9.98
N ASN A 258 11.52 27.04 11.11
CA ASN A 258 11.62 28.36 11.70
C ASN A 258 12.11 29.32 10.61
N LYS A 259 11.41 30.45 10.50
CA LYS A 259 11.70 31.56 9.57
C LYS A 259 13.16 32.00 9.62
#